data_AF-A0A139R9L1-F1
#
_entry.id   AF-A0A139R9L1-F1
#
_cell.length_a   1.000
_cell.length_b   1.000
_cell.length_c   1.000
_cell.angle_alpha   90.00
_cell.angle_beta   90.00
_cell.angle_gamma   90.00
#
_symmetry.space_group_name_H-M   'P 1'
#
loop_
_entity.id
_entity.type
_entity.pdbx_description
1 polymer ?
#
loop_
_entity_poly.entity_id
_entity_poly.type
_entity_poly.pdbx_seq_one_letter_code
_entity_poly.pdbx_strand_id
1 'polypeptide(L)'
;MTKQGIDIVFGIGMSMNSVGVASTLGLKTKFISCDHTNSIVDIDTKVKKVQRYVGAKFADKIITLTQEDRRNYIKNMVFLRKKLITSIIGKKIVFPM
;
A
#
# COMPACT_ATOMS: atom_id res chain seq x y z
N MET A 1 16.99 -12.43 10.10
CA MET A 1 16.72 -11.08 10.67
C MET A 1 17.64 -10.11 9.95
N THR A 2 17.15 -8.96 9.49
CA THR A 2 18.00 -7.90 8.93
C THR A 2 18.96 -7.41 10.02
N LYS A 3 20.22 -7.13 9.68
CA LYS A 3 21.26 -6.67 10.62
C LYS A 3 20.85 -5.48 11.49
N GLN A 4 19.89 -4.67 11.04
CA GLN A 4 19.41 -3.46 11.69
C GLN A 4 18.06 -3.61 12.41
N GLY A 5 17.47 -4.82 12.46
CA GLY A 5 16.20 -5.03 13.19
C GLY A 5 15.00 -4.25 12.64
N ILE A 6 14.91 -4.08 11.30
CA ILE A 6 13.79 -3.33 10.69
C ILE A 6 12.56 -4.23 10.64
N ASP A 7 11.53 -3.87 11.41
CA ASP A 7 10.28 -4.61 11.46
C ASP A 7 9.26 -4.15 10.42
N ILE A 8 9.28 -2.87 10.02
CA ILE A 8 8.28 -2.27 9.11
C ILE A 8 8.96 -1.34 8.10
N VAL A 9 8.55 -1.44 6.83
CA VAL A 9 8.94 -0.55 5.73
C VAL A 9 7.70 0.11 5.14
N PHE A 10 7.73 1.44 5.04
CA PHE A 10 6.67 2.22 4.39
C PHE A 10 7.09 2.59 2.97
N GLY A 11 6.30 2.17 1.97
CA GLY A 11 6.47 2.55 0.58
C GLY A 11 5.57 3.73 0.23
N ILE A 12 6.13 4.93 0.12
CA ILE A 12 5.39 6.15 -0.24
C ILE A 12 5.52 6.37 -1.75
N GLY A 13 4.41 6.23 -2.47
CA GLY A 13 4.35 6.42 -3.93
C GLY A 13 4.44 5.13 -4.76
N MET A 14 3.97 5.20 -6.02
CA MET A 14 3.80 4.01 -6.87
C MET A 14 5.10 3.28 -7.21
N SER A 15 6.20 4.00 -7.48
CA SER A 15 7.50 3.39 -7.79
C SER A 15 8.10 2.68 -6.58
N MET A 16 7.95 3.28 -5.39
CA MET A 16 8.44 2.73 -4.12
C MET A 16 7.74 1.45 -3.70
N ASN A 17 6.53 1.19 -4.19
CA ASN A 17 5.83 -0.05 -3.88
C ASN A 17 6.55 -1.29 -4.43
N SER A 18 7.11 -1.20 -5.64
CA SER A 18 7.80 -2.33 -6.26
C SER A 18 9.14 -2.61 -5.59
N VAL A 19 9.89 -1.54 -5.28
CA VAL A 19 11.17 -1.63 -4.57
C VAL A 19 10.96 -2.08 -3.13
N GLY A 20 9.94 -1.54 -2.44
CA GLY A 20 9.58 -1.91 -1.08
C GLY A 20 9.24 -3.39 -0.96
N VAL A 21 8.35 -3.90 -1.83
CA VAL A 21 8.01 -5.34 -1.88
C VAL A 21 9.26 -6.18 -2.13
N ALA A 22 10.10 -5.83 -3.10
CA ALA A 22 11.31 -6.57 -3.41
C ALA A 22 12.30 -6.57 -2.22
N SER A 23 12.44 -5.44 -1.54
CA SER A 23 13.33 -5.29 -0.39
C SER A 23 12.89 -6.09 0.84
N THR A 24 11.60 -6.37 0.98
CA THR A 24 11.04 -7.13 2.10
C THR A 24 10.79 -8.61 1.78
N LEU A 25 10.96 -9.02 0.52
CA LEU A 25 10.64 -10.38 0.09
C LEU A 25 11.57 -11.41 0.77
N GLY A 26 10.99 -12.40 1.42
CA GLY A 26 11.74 -13.42 2.18
C GLY A 26 12.25 -12.95 3.55
N LEU A 27 11.92 -11.73 3.97
CA LEU A 27 12.23 -11.20 5.29
C LEU A 27 11.01 -11.25 6.21
N LYS A 28 11.24 -11.16 7.53
CA LYS A 28 10.17 -10.98 8.52
C LYS A 28 9.59 -9.56 8.52
N THR A 29 10.30 -8.62 7.88
CA THR A 29 9.95 -7.21 7.77
C THR A 29 8.63 -7.03 7.02
N LYS A 30 7.70 -6.27 7.59
CA LYS A 30 6.37 -6.00 7.04
C LYS A 30 6.40 -4.82 6.07
N PHE A 31 5.75 -4.98 4.93
CA PHE A 31 5.65 -3.91 3.93
C PHE A 31 4.28 -3.24 3.98
N ILE A 32 4.28 -1.92 4.19
CA ILE A 32 3.08 -1.08 4.19
C ILE A 32 3.14 -0.13 2.99
N SER A 33 2.19 -0.28 2.07
CA SER A 33 2.08 0.59 0.90
C SER A 33 1.24 1.82 1.24
N CYS A 34 1.82 3.01 1.06
CA CYS A 34 1.14 4.29 1.25
C CYS A 34 0.82 4.89 -0.13
N ASP A 35 -0.44 4.77 -0.51
CA ASP A 35 -0.88 5.23 -1.82
C ASP A 35 -1.49 6.63 -1.72
N HIS A 36 -0.75 7.59 -2.27
CA HIS A 36 -1.07 9.01 -2.27
C HIS A 36 -1.58 9.50 -3.63
N THR A 37 -1.72 8.62 -4.62
CA THR A 37 -2.09 9.04 -5.97
C THR A 37 -3.59 8.89 -6.18
N ASN A 38 -4.21 10.04 -6.46
CA ASN A 38 -5.64 10.20 -6.72
C ASN A 38 -6.09 9.14 -7.73
N SER A 39 -7.02 8.27 -7.34
CA SER A 39 -7.46 7.15 -8.18
C SER A 39 -8.08 7.61 -9.50
N ILE A 40 -8.45 8.89 -9.61
CA ILE A 40 -9.21 9.49 -10.71
C ILE A 40 -8.31 10.09 -11.82
N VAL A 41 -7.08 10.52 -11.51
CA VAL A 41 -6.33 11.42 -12.41
C VAL A 41 -5.18 10.73 -13.17
N ASP A 42 -4.63 9.61 -12.66
CA ASP A 42 -3.35 9.08 -13.16
C ASP A 42 -3.43 7.67 -13.79
N ILE A 43 -4.52 7.40 -14.52
CA ILE A 43 -4.93 6.06 -14.99
C ILE A 43 -4.50 5.74 -16.43
N ASP A 44 -3.80 6.63 -17.12
CA ASP A 44 -3.73 6.53 -18.59
C ASP A 44 -2.78 5.45 -19.14
N THR A 45 -2.02 4.76 -18.28
CA THR A 45 -1.10 3.69 -18.71
C THR A 45 -1.39 2.38 -17.99
N LYS A 46 -1.72 1.32 -18.75
CA LYS A 46 -1.95 -0.06 -18.25
C LYS A 46 -0.85 -0.54 -17.28
N VAL A 47 0.38 -0.10 -17.49
CA VAL A 47 1.55 -0.42 -16.65
C VAL A 47 1.39 0.06 -15.20
N LYS A 48 0.93 1.31 -14.99
CA LYS A 48 0.71 1.87 -13.66
C LYS A 48 -0.35 1.08 -12.88
N LYS A 49 -1.41 0.61 -13.55
CA LYS A 49 -2.44 -0.25 -12.94
C LYS A 49 -1.85 -1.58 -12.45
N VAL A 50 -0.99 -2.21 -13.26
CA VAL A 50 -0.34 -3.47 -12.89
C VAL A 50 0.61 -3.26 -11.73
N GLN A 51 1.43 -2.21 -11.76
CA GLN A 51 2.34 -1.88 -10.65
C GLN A 51 1.59 -1.62 -9.35
N ARG A 52 0.48 -0.86 -9.41
CA ARG A 52 -0.40 -0.62 -8.27
C ARG A 52 -1.00 -1.91 -7.73
N TYR A 53 -1.50 -2.78 -8.62
CA TYR A 53 -2.04 -4.09 -8.24
C TYR A 53 -1.00 -4.98 -7.57
N VAL A 54 0.20 -5.09 -8.16
CA VAL A 54 1.30 -5.90 -7.63
C VAL A 54 1.72 -5.37 -6.25
N GLY A 55 1.99 -4.07 -6.13
CA GLY A 55 2.34 -3.44 -4.86
C GLY A 55 1.29 -3.69 -3.78
N ALA A 56 0.02 -3.52 -4.12
CA ALA A 56 -1.10 -3.74 -3.22
C ALA A 56 -1.31 -5.22 -2.84
N LYS A 57 -1.08 -6.14 -3.79
CA LYS A 57 -1.20 -7.59 -3.57
C LYS A 57 -0.14 -8.09 -2.58
N PHE A 58 1.09 -7.63 -2.71
CA PHE A 58 2.22 -8.08 -1.90
C PHE A 58 2.40 -7.29 -0.60
N ALA A 59 1.78 -6.12 -0.46
CA ALA A 59 1.77 -5.41 0.81
C ALA A 59 1.01 -6.17 1.91
N ASP A 60 1.49 -6.05 3.14
CA ASP A 60 0.77 -6.52 4.33
C ASP A 60 -0.42 -5.60 4.62
N LYS A 61 -0.22 -4.28 4.49
CA LYS A 61 -1.25 -3.25 4.64
C LYS A 61 -1.12 -2.17 3.56
N ILE A 62 -2.25 -1.58 3.21
CA ILE A 62 -2.35 -0.47 2.26
C ILE A 62 -2.99 0.69 2.98
N ILE A 63 -2.32 1.85 2.98
CA ILE A 63 -2.84 3.09 3.53
C ILE A 63 -3.32 3.96 2.38
N THR A 64 -4.59 4.38 2.43
CA THR A 64 -5.15 5.37 1.50
C THR A 64 -5.44 6.69 2.21
N LEU A 65 -5.29 7.81 1.49
CA LEU A 65 -5.54 9.16 2.02
C LEU A 65 -7.02 9.48 2.25
N THR A 66 -7.91 8.93 1.42
CA THR A 66 -9.34 9.22 1.50
C THR A 66 -10.17 7.94 1.58
N GLN A 67 -11.39 8.07 2.10
CA GLN A 67 -12.38 6.99 2.05
C GLN A 67 -12.81 6.68 0.62
N GLU A 68 -12.75 7.67 -0.27
CA GLU A 68 -13.05 7.49 -1.69
C GLU A 68 -12.01 6.60 -2.36
N ASP A 69 -10.72 6.86 -2.14
CA ASP A 69 -9.64 6.01 -2.65
C ASP A 69 -9.75 4.60 -2.10
N ARG A 70 -10.12 4.44 -0.82
CA ARG A 70 -10.39 3.13 -0.23
C ARG A 70 -11.55 2.42 -0.93
N ARG A 71 -12.65 3.11 -1.20
CA ARG A 71 -13.79 2.53 -1.94
C ARG A 71 -13.38 2.14 -3.35
N ASN A 72 -12.58 2.97 -4.03
CA ASN A 72 -12.05 2.67 -5.36
C ASN A 72 -11.14 1.44 -5.36
N TYR A 73 -10.29 1.30 -4.34
CA TYR A 73 -9.48 0.10 -4.14
C TYR A 73 -10.33 -1.15 -3.93
N ILE A 74 -11.37 -1.07 -3.09
CA ILE A 74 -12.27 -2.22 -2.83
C ILE A 74 -13.04 -2.59 -4.11
N LYS A 75 -13.52 -1.60 -4.88
CA LYS A 75 -14.26 -1.81 -6.12
C LYS A 75 -13.42 -2.51 -7.18
N ASN A 76 -12.17 -2.11 -7.33
CA ASN A 76 -11.26 -2.66 -8.34
C ASN A 76 -10.55 -3.95 -7.87
N MET A 77 -10.42 -4.16 -6.56
CA MET A 77 -9.59 -5.21 -5.98
C MET A 77 -10.21 -5.76 -4.69
N VAL A 78 -11.33 -6.48 -4.83
CA VAL A 78 -12.18 -6.96 -3.71
C VAL A 78 -11.41 -7.74 -2.63
N PHE A 79 -10.40 -8.52 -3.02
CA PHE A 79 -9.58 -9.32 -2.10
C PHE A 79 -8.74 -8.47 -1.12
N LEU A 80 -8.45 -7.21 -1.44
CA LEU A 80 -7.61 -6.34 -0.61
C LEU A 80 -8.35 -5.71 0.57
N ARG A 81 -9.65 -5.98 0.73
CA ARG A 81 -10.52 -5.35 1.75
C ARG A 81 -9.98 -5.48 3.18
N LYS A 82 -9.31 -6.59 3.52
CA LYS A 82 -8.71 -6.82 4.85
C LYS A 82 -7.36 -6.13 5.05
N LYS A 83 -6.72 -5.68 3.96
CA LYS A 83 -5.41 -5.02 3.95
C LYS A 83 -5.51 -3.50 4.00
N LEU A 84 -6.67 -2.94 3.63
CA LEU A 84 -6.90 -1.51 3.52
C LEU A 84 -7.12 -0.84 4.89
N ILE A 85 -6.25 0.11 5.18
CA ILE A 85 -6.33 1.08 6.27
C ILE A 85 -6.56 2.44 5.61
N THR A 86 -7.53 3.20 6.12
CA THR A 86 -7.75 4.58 5.67
C THR A 86 -7.08 5.52 6.64
N SER A 87 -6.15 6.34 6.16
CA SER A 87 -5.66 7.49 6.91
C SER A 87 -6.65 8.61 6.69
N ILE A 88 -7.49 8.89 7.68
CA ILE A 88 -8.35 10.06 7.64
C ILE A 88 -7.43 11.25 7.90
N ILE A 89 -7.39 12.23 6.99
CA ILE A 89 -7.01 13.60 7.32
C ILE A 89 -7.90 14.00 8.51
N GLY A 90 -7.42 13.80 9.75
CA GLY A 90 -8.16 14.03 11.00
C GLY A 90 -8.33 12.88 12.01
N LYS A 91 -7.92 11.62 11.76
CA LYS A 91 -7.89 10.59 12.84
C LYS A 91 -6.59 9.79 12.88
N LYS A 92 -6.06 9.65 14.10
CA LYS A 92 -4.86 8.89 14.48
C LYS A 92 -4.90 7.49 13.87
N ILE A 93 -3.86 7.10 13.15
CA ILE A 93 -3.66 5.72 12.68
C ILE A 93 -3.28 4.88 13.91
N VAL A 94 -4.13 3.93 14.29
CA VAL A 94 -3.85 2.97 15.38
C VAL A 94 -3.62 1.60 14.75
N PHE A 95 -2.40 1.09 14.89
CA PHE A 95 -2.08 -0.28 14.53
C PHE A 95 -2.34 -1.17 15.74
N PRO A 96 -3.22 -2.19 15.66
CA PRO A 96 -3.28 -3.22 16.69
C PRO A 96 -1.96 -4.01 16.64
N MET A 97 -1.23 -3.97 17.75
CA MET A 97 0.02 -4.68 17.97
C MET A 97 -0.26 -6.13 18.35
#